data_AF-A0A972X3J5-F1
#
_entry.id   AF-A0A972X3J5-F1
#
_cell.length_a   1.000
_cell.length_b   1.000
_cell.length_c   1.000
_cell.angle_alpha   90.00
_cell.angle_beta   90.00
_cell.angle_gamma   90.00
#
_symmetry.space_group_name_H-M   'P 1'
#
loop_
_entity.id
_entity.type
_entity.pdbx_description
1 polymer ?
#
loop_
_entity_poly.entity_id
_entity_poly.type
_entity_poly.pdbx_seq_one_letter_code
_entity_poly.pdbx_strand_id
1 'polypeptide(L)'
;MEFDRLISWMLNDRGMRLANGLLVIGSRAERRFGRMKFKEMYAVFTSPQTYAVIENGPARRELGNLNQGFVDRLVDGVSCFLLGGGRWGVIQIDHDRRTVVVEPAPAGRQPTWGGFLPQFLGLEVCQKIRDIVASDVAFSYVDAPAARLLVEERGAMRGVTLGRRGGVCVNGSEYQWWTYAGGRINSTIRYALQALHPEWTIVPDNFCIAIKGDTLNNDTFTQALAELATPELWQDEAV
;
A
#
# COMPACT_ATOMS: atom_id res chain seq x y z
N MET A 1 23.19 9.99 22.85
CA MET A 1 23.16 8.51 22.87
C MET A 1 22.73 7.83 21.57
N GLU A 2 21.77 8.35 20.79
CA GLU A 2 21.59 7.87 19.39
C GLU A 2 22.44 8.65 18.39
N PHE A 3 22.51 9.98 18.58
CA PHE A 3 23.36 10.88 17.82
C PHE A 3 24.84 10.45 17.82
N ASP A 4 25.42 10.25 19.00
CA ASP A 4 26.84 9.88 19.13
C ASP A 4 27.15 8.51 18.50
N ARG A 5 26.17 7.59 18.54
CA ARG A 5 26.26 6.27 17.92
C ARG A 5 26.26 6.39 16.39
N LEU A 6 25.40 7.24 15.84
CA LEU A 6 25.38 7.56 14.41
C LEU A 6 26.69 8.21 13.97
N ILE A 7 27.19 9.21 14.71
CA ILE A 7 28.48 9.86 14.41
C ILE A 7 29.63 8.86 14.43
N SER A 8 29.69 8.02 15.47
CA SER A 8 30.73 6.98 15.59
C SER A 8 30.67 6.00 14.43
N TRP A 9 29.47 5.57 14.03
CA TRP A 9 29.28 4.72 12.85
C TRP A 9 29.71 5.43 11.57
N MET A 10 29.33 6.69 11.35
CA MET A 10 29.69 7.45 10.15
C MET A 10 31.20 7.70 10.03
N LEU A 11 31.89 7.90 11.16
CA LEU A 11 33.35 8.00 11.21
C LEU A 11 34.00 6.66 10.84
N ASN A 12 33.52 5.55 11.42
CA ASN A 12 34.03 4.21 11.13
C ASN A 12 33.78 3.79 9.67
N ASP A 13 32.59 4.10 9.13
CA ASP A 13 32.19 3.78 7.76
C ASP A 13 32.89 4.66 6.69
N ARG A 14 33.63 5.69 7.14
CA ARG A 14 34.22 6.75 6.30
C ARG A 14 33.18 7.56 5.52
N GLY A 15 31.94 7.60 6.02
CA GLY A 15 30.92 8.54 5.57
C GLY A 15 31.22 9.97 6.02
N MET A 16 31.82 10.11 7.20
CA MET A 16 32.39 11.35 7.72
C MET A 16 33.85 11.15 8.15
N ARG A 17 34.57 12.25 8.33
CA ARG A 17 35.89 12.29 8.98
C ARG A 17 35.99 13.51 9.87
N LEU A 18 36.82 13.42 10.91
CA LEU A 18 37.15 14.57 11.74
C LEU A 18 38.28 15.39 11.09
N ALA A 19 38.15 16.71 11.06
CA ALA A 19 39.17 17.63 10.60
C ALA A 19 39.14 18.89 11.47
N ASN A 20 40.19 19.12 12.25
CA ASN A 20 40.31 20.29 13.13
C ASN A 20 39.08 20.48 14.05
N GLY A 21 38.59 19.40 14.65
CA GLY A 21 37.41 19.42 15.52
C GLY A 21 36.07 19.55 14.79
N LEU A 22 36.07 19.62 13.46
CA LEU A 22 34.86 19.66 12.63
C LEU A 22 34.60 18.30 11.98
N LEU A 23 33.33 17.93 11.86
CA LEU A 23 32.90 16.79 11.04
C LEU A 23 32.79 17.25 9.59
N VAL A 24 33.51 16.57 8.69
CA VAL A 24 33.48 16.85 7.26
C VAL A 24 33.22 15.57 6.48
N ILE A 25 32.81 15.70 5.21
CA ILE A 25 32.49 14.57 4.34
C ILE A 25 33.72 13.64 4.21
N GLY A 26 33.47 12.34 4.43
CA GLY A 26 34.45 11.28 4.27
C GLY A 26 34.47 10.70 2.86
N SER A 27 35.54 9.98 2.53
CA SER A 27 35.79 9.47 1.16
C SER A 27 34.70 8.54 0.63
N ARG A 28 33.98 7.82 1.49
CA ARG A 28 32.88 6.96 1.05
C ARG A 28 31.66 7.76 0.63
N ALA A 29 31.29 8.78 1.42
CA ALA A 29 30.19 9.68 1.08
C ALA A 29 30.52 10.52 -0.16
N GLU A 30 31.77 10.97 -0.31
CA GLU A 30 32.23 11.67 -1.50
C GLU A 30 32.14 10.82 -2.77
N ARG A 31 32.57 9.55 -2.73
CA ARG A 31 32.41 8.63 -3.86
C ARG A 31 30.93 8.35 -4.19
N ARG A 32 30.08 8.22 -3.18
CA ARG A 32 28.66 7.90 -3.33
C ARG A 32 27.86 9.07 -3.87
N PHE A 33 28.03 10.25 -3.27
CA PHE A 33 27.15 11.41 -3.46
C PHE A 33 27.83 12.61 -4.12
N GLY A 34 29.17 12.62 -4.28
CA GLY A 34 29.91 13.78 -4.80
C GLY A 34 29.59 14.14 -6.25
N ARG A 35 28.89 13.28 -6.99
CA ARG A 35 28.42 13.57 -8.34
C ARG A 35 27.43 14.75 -8.31
N MET A 36 27.45 15.56 -9.36
CA MET A 36 26.55 16.72 -9.51
C MET A 36 26.53 17.65 -8.27
N LYS A 37 27.70 17.87 -7.65
CA LYS A 37 27.87 18.75 -6.47
C LYS A 37 26.98 18.35 -5.28
N PHE A 38 26.90 17.05 -4.96
CA PHE A 38 26.13 16.55 -3.82
C PHE A 38 24.61 16.79 -3.91
N LYS A 39 24.08 17.02 -5.11
CA LYS A 39 22.63 17.30 -5.33
C LYS A 39 21.72 16.24 -4.69
N GLU A 40 22.15 14.98 -4.67
CA GLU A 40 21.42 13.87 -4.04
C GLU A 40 21.29 14.03 -2.51
N MET A 41 22.28 14.65 -1.83
CA MET A 41 22.19 14.92 -0.38
C MET A 41 21.18 16.02 -0.04
N TYR A 42 20.92 16.95 -0.97
CA TYR A 42 20.02 18.09 -0.77
C TYR A 42 18.61 17.85 -1.34
N ALA A 43 18.39 16.72 -2.01
CA ALA A 43 17.10 16.40 -2.58
C ALA A 43 16.12 16.03 -1.45
N VAL A 44 15.08 16.86 -1.26
CA VAL A 44 13.98 16.58 -0.30
C VAL A 44 12.93 15.62 -0.87
N PHE A 45 13.13 15.17 -2.11
CA PHE A 45 12.36 14.14 -2.78
C PHE A 45 13.29 13.32 -3.68
N THR A 46 13.16 12.00 -3.64
CA THR A 46 13.76 11.12 -4.65
C THR A 46 12.91 11.20 -5.92
N SER A 47 13.55 11.30 -7.09
CA SER A 47 12.83 11.10 -8.35
C SER A 47 12.30 9.67 -8.37
N PRO A 48 10.98 9.46 -8.50
CA PRO A 48 10.43 8.11 -8.58
C PRO A 48 11.03 7.41 -9.79
N GLN A 49 11.46 6.16 -9.61
CA GLN A 49 11.86 5.35 -10.74
C GLN A 49 10.60 5.02 -11.56
N THR A 50 10.66 5.27 -12.86
CA THR A 50 9.56 5.02 -13.79
C THR A 50 9.94 3.98 -14.83
N TYR A 51 8.93 3.28 -15.33
CA TYR A 51 9.00 2.35 -16.45
C TYR A 51 8.21 2.91 -17.62
N ALA A 52 8.81 2.93 -18.81
CA ALA A 52 8.11 3.31 -20.03
C ALA A 52 7.19 2.16 -20.48
N VAL A 53 5.95 2.48 -20.83
CA VAL A 53 4.97 1.51 -21.33
C VAL A 53 5.02 1.50 -22.85
N ILE A 54 5.39 0.37 -23.43
CA ILE A 54 5.61 0.20 -24.87
C ILE A 54 4.55 -0.74 -25.44
N GLU A 55 3.86 -0.30 -26.47
CA GLU A 55 2.90 -1.12 -27.20
C GLU A 55 3.61 -2.23 -28.00
N ASN A 56 3.15 -3.48 -27.85
CA ASN A 56 3.58 -4.64 -28.61
C ASN A 56 2.96 -4.62 -30.01
N GLY A 57 3.47 -3.72 -30.85
CA GLY A 57 3.07 -3.58 -32.24
C GLY A 57 4.27 -3.22 -33.13
N PRO A 58 4.08 -3.22 -34.45
CA PRO A 58 5.16 -2.97 -35.42
C PRO A 58 5.84 -1.60 -35.23
N ALA A 59 5.13 -0.62 -34.67
CA ALA A 59 5.65 0.73 -34.42
C ALA A 59 6.30 0.92 -33.03
N ARG A 60 6.14 -0.02 -32.09
CA ARG A 60 6.64 0.05 -30.69
C ARG A 60 6.48 1.43 -30.04
N ARG A 61 5.26 1.96 -30.05
CA ARG A 61 4.94 3.30 -29.53
C ARG A 61 4.99 3.33 -28.00
N GLU A 62 5.60 4.37 -27.44
CA GLU A 62 5.51 4.67 -26.00
C GLU A 62 4.15 5.30 -25.67
N LEU A 63 3.44 4.70 -24.72
CA LEU A 63 2.08 5.09 -24.31
C LEU A 63 2.09 5.99 -23.07
N GLY A 64 3.17 5.97 -22.29
CA GLY A 64 3.33 6.71 -21.05
C GLY A 64 4.27 6.01 -20.08
N ASN A 65 4.20 6.40 -18.80
CA ASN A 65 5.09 5.91 -17.76
C ASN A 65 4.33 5.38 -16.54
N LEU A 66 4.86 4.32 -15.92
CA LEU A 66 4.38 3.75 -14.66
C LEU A 66 5.45 3.93 -13.59
N ASN A 67 5.06 4.10 -12.33
CA ASN A 67 6.02 4.10 -11.23
C ASN A 67 6.45 2.67 -10.88
N GLN A 68 7.65 2.52 -10.30
CA GLN A 68 8.19 1.21 -9.94
C GLN A 68 7.25 0.40 -9.03
N GLY A 69 6.70 1.01 -7.96
CA GLY A 69 5.82 0.28 -7.04
C GLY A 69 4.51 -0.24 -7.67
N PHE A 70 4.08 0.33 -8.79
CA PHE A 70 3.00 -0.24 -9.59
C PHE A 70 3.50 -1.43 -10.40
N VAL A 71 4.65 -1.30 -11.07
CA VAL A 71 5.27 -2.37 -11.86
C VAL A 71 5.61 -3.59 -11.01
N ASP A 72 6.06 -3.40 -9.77
CA ASP A 72 6.40 -4.49 -8.84
C ASP A 72 5.19 -5.41 -8.51
N ARG A 73 3.96 -4.96 -8.80
CA ARG A 73 2.71 -5.74 -8.61
C ARG A 73 2.20 -6.35 -9.91
N LEU A 74 2.82 -6.03 -11.03
CA LEU A 74 2.44 -6.60 -12.32
C LEU A 74 3.07 -7.98 -12.48
N VAL A 75 2.33 -8.86 -13.13
CA VAL A 75 2.75 -10.22 -13.48
C VAL A 75 2.58 -10.39 -14.98
N ASP A 76 3.66 -10.79 -15.64
CA ASP A 76 3.70 -11.06 -17.08
C ASP A 76 2.60 -12.04 -17.51
N GLY A 77 1.88 -11.71 -18.59
CA GLY A 77 0.78 -12.51 -19.15
C GLY A 77 -0.50 -12.54 -18.29
N VAL A 78 -0.46 -11.98 -17.08
CA VAL A 78 -1.58 -12.06 -16.12
C VAL A 78 -2.21 -10.70 -15.86
N SER A 79 -1.40 -9.68 -15.63
CA SER A 79 -1.90 -8.37 -15.20
C SER A 79 -2.47 -7.55 -16.36
N CYS A 80 -3.55 -6.80 -16.07
CA CYS A 80 -4.09 -5.78 -16.95
C CYS A 80 -4.27 -4.46 -16.19
N PHE A 81 -4.02 -3.34 -16.85
CA PHE A 81 -4.15 -2.01 -16.26
C PHE A 81 -4.71 -0.99 -17.25
N LEU A 82 -5.08 0.19 -16.73
CA LEU A 82 -5.53 1.34 -17.52
C LEU A 82 -4.41 2.37 -17.65
N LEU A 83 -4.19 2.87 -18.86
CA LEU A 83 -3.26 3.99 -19.11
C LEU A 83 -3.77 4.82 -20.29
N GLY A 84 -3.87 6.14 -20.09
CA GLY A 84 -4.33 7.07 -21.13
C GLY A 84 -5.75 6.77 -21.65
N GLY A 85 -6.61 6.18 -20.81
CA GLY A 85 -7.97 5.74 -21.20
C GLY A 85 -8.04 4.39 -21.92
N GLY A 86 -6.90 3.80 -22.30
CA GLY A 86 -6.81 2.46 -22.89
C GLY A 86 -6.68 1.35 -21.85
N ARG A 87 -7.08 0.12 -22.20
CA ARG A 87 -6.89 -1.10 -21.41
C ARG A 87 -5.72 -1.89 -21.97
N TRP A 88 -4.75 -2.20 -21.13
CA TRP A 88 -3.49 -2.81 -21.54
C TRP A 88 -3.23 -4.09 -20.74
N GLY A 89 -2.96 -5.19 -21.43
CA GLY A 89 -2.46 -6.44 -20.85
C GLY A 89 -0.94 -6.45 -20.86
N VAL A 90 -0.33 -6.83 -19.75
CA VAL A 90 1.12 -6.96 -19.61
C VAL A 90 1.58 -8.21 -20.33
N ILE A 91 2.48 -8.05 -21.30
CA ILE A 91 3.13 -9.18 -21.97
C ILE A 91 4.46 -9.48 -21.30
N GLN A 92 5.26 -8.44 -21.05
CA GLN A 92 6.60 -8.59 -20.52
C GLN A 92 7.02 -7.35 -19.74
N ILE A 93 7.67 -7.56 -18.60
CA ILE A 93 8.35 -6.53 -17.83
C ILE A 93 9.86 -6.72 -17.97
N ASP A 94 10.54 -5.69 -18.46
CA ASP A 94 12.01 -5.63 -18.55
C ASP A 94 12.52 -4.63 -17.50
N HIS A 95 13.05 -5.16 -16.40
CA HIS A 95 13.57 -4.37 -15.29
C HIS A 95 14.90 -3.67 -15.60
N ASP A 96 15.73 -4.26 -16.46
CA ASP A 96 17.02 -3.69 -16.85
C ASP A 96 16.83 -2.44 -17.72
N ARG A 97 15.87 -2.52 -18.66
CA ARG A 97 15.51 -1.40 -19.55
C ARG A 97 14.46 -0.48 -18.97
N ARG A 98 13.83 -0.86 -17.86
CA ARG A 98 12.68 -0.19 -17.26
C ARG A 98 11.55 0.01 -18.27
N THR A 99 11.15 -1.07 -18.92
CA THR A 99 10.04 -1.05 -19.88
C THR A 99 9.00 -2.09 -19.56
N VAL A 100 7.73 -1.75 -19.76
CA VAL A 100 6.61 -2.71 -19.71
C VAL A 100 6.04 -2.81 -21.12
N VAL A 101 6.15 -3.99 -21.72
CA VAL A 101 5.59 -4.29 -23.04
C VAL A 101 4.15 -4.74 -22.85
N VAL A 102 3.23 -4.12 -23.59
CA VAL A 102 1.78 -4.34 -23.43
C VAL A 102 1.04 -4.53 -24.74
N GLU A 103 -0.09 -5.21 -24.69
CA GLU A 103 -1.04 -5.32 -25.80
C GLU A 103 -2.43 -4.86 -25.36
N PRO A 104 -3.35 -4.54 -26.29
CA PRO A 104 -4.74 -4.27 -25.94
C PRO A 104 -5.33 -5.43 -25.11
N ALA A 105 -5.87 -5.13 -23.93
CA ALA A 105 -6.39 -6.16 -23.04
C ALA A 105 -7.62 -6.87 -23.66
N PRO A 106 -7.74 -8.21 -23.56
CA PRO A 106 -8.93 -8.94 -24.02
C PRO A 106 -10.20 -8.43 -23.35
N ALA A 107 -11.30 -8.35 -24.12
CA ALA A 107 -12.60 -7.96 -23.58
C ALA A 107 -13.01 -8.90 -22.42
N GLY A 108 -13.32 -8.34 -21.25
CA GLY A 108 -13.79 -9.08 -20.08
C GLY A 108 -12.77 -9.25 -18.95
N ARG A 109 -11.48 -8.99 -19.16
CA ARG A 109 -10.51 -8.98 -18.06
C ARG A 109 -10.62 -7.65 -17.32
N GLN A 110 -11.16 -7.66 -16.10
CA GLN A 110 -11.32 -6.45 -15.30
C GLN A 110 -9.93 -5.86 -15.02
N PRO A 111 -9.60 -4.67 -15.54
CA PRO A 111 -8.30 -4.08 -15.29
C PRO A 111 -8.20 -3.73 -13.81
N THR A 112 -7.11 -4.15 -13.18
CA THR A 112 -6.79 -3.68 -11.83
C THR A 112 -6.32 -2.24 -11.97
N TRP A 113 -6.93 -1.32 -11.22
CA TRP A 113 -6.58 0.09 -11.30
C TRP A 113 -5.10 0.29 -10.96
N GLY A 114 -4.37 0.85 -11.92
CA GLY A 114 -3.07 1.48 -11.75
C GLY A 114 -3.13 2.99 -11.58
N GLY A 115 -4.29 3.51 -11.19
CA GLY A 115 -4.32 4.79 -10.47
C GLY A 115 -3.50 4.63 -9.20
N PHE A 116 -2.82 5.70 -8.77
CA PHE A 116 -2.06 5.86 -7.52
C PHE A 116 -2.19 4.65 -6.58
N LEU A 117 -1.08 3.92 -6.35
CA LEU A 117 -0.87 2.94 -5.25
C LEU A 117 -1.84 3.24 -4.11
N PRO A 118 -2.51 2.23 -3.49
CA PRO A 118 -3.65 2.47 -2.61
C PRO A 118 -3.33 3.69 -1.77
N GLN A 119 -4.05 4.81 -2.01
CA GLN A 119 -3.87 5.97 -1.15
C GLN A 119 -4.33 5.45 0.19
N PHE A 120 -3.36 5.02 1.01
CA PHE A 120 -3.63 4.62 2.37
C PHE A 120 -4.18 5.87 3.00
N LEU A 121 -5.49 5.86 3.15
CA LEU A 121 -6.19 6.95 3.81
C LEU A 121 -5.73 6.91 5.26
N GLY A 122 -5.56 8.10 5.82
CA GLY A 122 -5.32 8.25 7.25
C GLY A 122 -6.50 7.71 8.04
N LEU A 123 -6.23 7.33 9.28
CA LEU A 123 -7.24 6.87 10.23
C LEU A 123 -8.42 7.84 10.29
N GLU A 124 -8.14 9.14 10.41
CA GLU A 124 -9.13 10.20 10.56
C GLU A 124 -10.11 10.26 9.37
N VAL A 125 -9.59 10.11 8.16
CA VAL A 125 -10.41 10.11 6.94
C VAL A 125 -11.30 8.87 6.89
N CYS A 126 -10.73 7.69 7.16
CA CYS A 126 -11.50 6.44 7.18
C CYS A 126 -12.57 6.45 8.27
N GLN A 127 -12.26 6.96 9.46
CA GLN A 127 -13.22 7.11 10.55
C GLN A 127 -14.33 8.08 10.16
N LYS A 128 -14.01 9.19 9.48
CA LYS A 128 -15.06 10.12 9.00
C LYS A 128 -15.97 9.49 7.95
N ILE A 129 -15.40 8.69 7.04
CA ILE A 129 -16.18 7.92 6.05
C ILE A 129 -17.09 6.93 6.79
N ARG A 130 -16.56 6.19 7.77
CA ARG A 130 -17.35 5.29 8.62
C ARG A 130 -18.52 6.01 9.26
N ASP A 131 -18.28 7.17 9.87
CA ASP A 131 -19.33 7.93 10.56
C ASP A 131 -20.43 8.40 9.58
N ILE A 132 -20.05 8.79 8.36
CA ILE A 132 -21.01 9.18 7.32
C ILE A 132 -21.88 7.99 6.88
N VAL A 133 -21.25 6.82 6.67
CA VAL A 133 -21.92 5.58 6.26
C VAL A 133 -22.75 4.96 7.40
N ALA A 134 -22.35 5.16 8.66
CA ALA A 134 -23.11 4.70 9.82
C ALA A 134 -24.25 5.65 10.24
N SER A 135 -24.27 6.88 9.70
CA SER A 135 -25.31 7.87 9.99
C SER A 135 -26.43 7.87 8.95
N ASP A 136 -27.60 8.37 9.32
CA ASP A 136 -28.70 8.66 8.38
C ASP A 136 -28.75 10.15 7.95
N VAL A 137 -27.68 10.92 8.22
CA VAL A 137 -27.66 12.37 7.91
C VAL A 137 -27.73 12.59 6.40
N ALA A 138 -28.68 13.41 5.96
CA ALA A 138 -28.77 13.87 4.58
C ALA A 138 -27.92 15.14 4.41
N PHE A 139 -27.22 15.25 3.28
CA PHE A 139 -26.35 16.39 2.97
C PHE A 139 -26.99 17.23 1.86
N SER A 140 -27.30 18.49 2.16
CA SER A 140 -27.99 19.39 1.21
C SER A 140 -27.18 19.73 -0.05
N TYR A 141 -25.87 19.54 0.00
CA TYR A 141 -24.96 19.79 -1.11
C TYR A 141 -24.76 18.57 -2.03
N VAL A 142 -25.38 17.42 -1.72
CA VAL A 142 -25.29 16.20 -2.52
C VAL A 142 -26.47 16.12 -3.47
N ASP A 143 -26.21 15.87 -4.75
CA ASP A 143 -27.25 15.75 -5.77
C ASP A 143 -28.04 14.42 -5.65
N ALA A 144 -29.15 14.31 -6.39
CA ALA A 144 -30.02 13.14 -6.28
C ALA A 144 -29.33 11.81 -6.67
N PRO A 145 -28.50 11.72 -7.73
CA PRO A 145 -27.75 10.52 -8.04
C PRO A 145 -26.77 10.11 -6.92
N ALA A 146 -25.97 11.04 -6.40
CA ALA A 146 -25.01 10.74 -5.34
C ALA A 146 -25.70 10.40 -4.01
N ALA A 147 -26.84 11.03 -3.71
CA ALA A 147 -27.63 10.71 -2.52
C ALA A 147 -28.18 9.28 -2.57
N ARG A 148 -28.60 8.80 -3.74
CA ARG A 148 -29.03 7.40 -3.93
C ARG A 148 -27.89 6.42 -3.68
N LEU A 149 -26.72 6.69 -4.26
CA LEU A 149 -25.53 5.86 -4.04
C LEU A 149 -25.16 5.81 -2.54
N LEU A 150 -25.21 6.95 -1.84
CA LEU A 150 -24.95 6.98 -0.39
C LEU A 150 -25.98 6.14 0.40
N VAL A 151 -27.25 6.13 -0.01
CA VAL A 151 -28.28 5.27 0.62
C VAL A 151 -28.01 3.80 0.36
N GLU A 152 -27.56 3.43 -0.84
CA GLU A 152 -27.17 2.06 -1.19
C GLU A 152 -25.98 1.59 -0.33
N GLU A 153 -24.93 2.40 -0.22
CA GLU A 153 -23.76 2.12 0.63
C GLU A 153 -24.13 1.98 2.11
N ARG A 154 -24.97 2.88 2.62
CA ARG A 154 -25.54 2.78 3.98
C ARG A 154 -26.29 1.47 4.15
N GLY A 155 -27.10 1.10 3.16
CA GLY A 155 -27.87 -0.14 3.12
C GLY A 155 -26.98 -1.39 3.16
N ALA A 156 -25.89 -1.41 2.40
CA ALA A 156 -24.94 -2.51 2.39
C ALA A 156 -24.26 -2.72 3.76
N MET A 157 -24.07 -1.65 4.52
CA MET A 157 -23.49 -1.69 5.86
C MET A 157 -24.52 -1.90 6.98
N ARG A 158 -25.83 -1.91 6.68
CA ARG A 158 -26.87 -2.19 7.68
C ARG A 158 -26.74 -3.63 8.19
N GLY A 159 -26.44 -3.78 9.46
CA GLY A 159 -26.22 -5.08 10.12
C GLY A 159 -24.75 -5.34 10.48
N VAL A 160 -23.81 -4.58 9.90
CA VAL A 160 -22.41 -4.58 10.33
C VAL A 160 -22.30 -3.70 11.57
N THR A 161 -22.03 -4.30 12.72
CA THR A 161 -21.84 -3.52 13.96
C THR A 161 -20.51 -2.80 13.91
N LEU A 162 -20.50 -1.56 13.45
CA LEU A 162 -19.31 -0.71 13.37
C LEU A 162 -19.00 -0.09 14.74
N GLY A 163 -18.67 -0.95 15.71
CA GLY A 163 -18.22 -0.52 17.03
C GLY A 163 -16.82 0.12 16.99
N ARG A 164 -16.27 0.44 18.17
CA ARG A 164 -14.92 1.04 18.28
C ARG A 164 -13.81 0.24 17.61
N ARG A 165 -13.95 -1.09 17.54
CA ARG A 165 -12.99 -2.01 16.90
C ARG A 165 -13.42 -2.45 15.49
N GLY A 166 -14.44 -1.81 14.91
CA GLY A 166 -15.03 -2.24 13.65
C GLY A 166 -16.04 -3.37 13.80
N GLY A 167 -16.59 -3.82 12.68
CA GLY A 167 -17.55 -4.92 12.60
C GLY A 167 -17.04 -6.07 11.74
N VAL A 168 -17.58 -7.26 11.95
CA VAL A 168 -17.16 -8.47 11.23
C VAL A 168 -18.33 -9.03 10.46
N CYS A 169 -18.12 -9.32 9.18
CA CYS A 169 -19.06 -10.03 8.33
C CYS A 169 -18.42 -11.35 7.89
N VAL A 170 -19.17 -12.44 7.96
CA VAL A 170 -18.72 -13.73 7.46
C VAL A 170 -19.50 -14.04 6.18
N ASN A 171 -18.78 -14.14 5.06
CA ASN A 171 -19.34 -14.50 3.77
C ASN A 171 -18.78 -15.85 3.33
N GLY A 172 -19.50 -16.93 3.62
CA GLY A 172 -19.01 -18.29 3.41
C GLY A 172 -17.79 -18.59 4.29
N SER A 173 -16.63 -18.81 3.67
CA SER A 173 -15.34 -19.05 4.35
C SER A 173 -14.48 -17.79 4.50
N GLU A 174 -14.98 -16.62 4.09
CA GLU A 174 -14.25 -15.35 4.16
C GLU A 174 -14.74 -14.49 5.33
N TYR A 175 -13.82 -14.05 6.16
CA TYR A 175 -14.09 -13.07 7.21
C TYR A 175 -13.69 -11.69 6.71
N GLN A 176 -14.62 -10.75 6.77
CA GLN A 176 -14.40 -9.36 6.45
C GLN A 176 -14.47 -8.53 7.72
N TRP A 177 -13.32 -8.06 8.19
CA TRP A 177 -13.22 -7.21 9.37
C TRP A 177 -13.15 -5.73 8.96
N TRP A 178 -14.27 -5.04 9.09
CA TRP A 178 -14.48 -3.62 8.76
C TRP A 178 -13.93 -2.70 9.85
N THR A 179 -12.63 -2.47 9.85
CA THR A 179 -11.93 -1.65 10.86
C THR A 179 -12.09 -0.14 10.65
N TYR A 180 -12.18 0.31 9.39
CA TYR A 180 -12.00 1.72 9.00
C TYR A 180 -10.76 2.37 9.62
N ALA A 181 -9.69 1.60 9.80
CA ALA A 181 -8.47 2.10 10.44
C ALA A 181 -7.51 2.80 9.48
N GLY A 182 -7.76 2.74 8.16
CA GLY A 182 -6.82 3.24 7.16
C GLY A 182 -5.76 2.21 6.79
N GLY A 183 -5.24 2.33 5.56
CA GLY A 183 -4.50 1.24 4.95
C GLY A 183 -3.15 0.92 5.60
N ARG A 184 -2.49 1.90 6.24
CA ARG A 184 -1.26 1.66 7.01
C ARG A 184 -1.53 0.78 8.22
N ILE A 185 -2.55 1.11 9.01
CA ILE A 185 -2.91 0.35 10.22
C ILE A 185 -3.40 -1.04 9.82
N ASN A 186 -4.26 -1.15 8.81
CA ASN A 186 -4.73 -2.46 8.34
C ASN A 186 -3.60 -3.33 7.77
N SER A 187 -2.60 -2.72 7.16
CA SER A 187 -1.41 -3.43 6.69
C SER A 187 -0.52 -3.89 7.84
N THR A 188 -0.36 -3.08 8.90
CA THR A 188 0.33 -3.51 10.13
C THR A 188 -0.39 -4.68 10.79
N ILE A 189 -1.72 -4.61 10.92
CA ILE A 189 -2.54 -5.70 11.46
C ILE A 189 -2.40 -6.97 10.60
N ARG A 190 -2.36 -6.84 9.26
CA ARG A 190 -2.11 -7.97 8.36
C ARG A 190 -0.82 -8.69 8.74
N TYR A 191 0.29 -7.98 8.94
CA TYR A 191 1.56 -8.62 9.28
C TYR A 191 1.49 -9.35 10.62
N ALA A 192 0.91 -8.74 11.65
CA ALA A 192 0.73 -9.40 12.94
C ALA A 192 -0.15 -10.65 12.84
N LEU A 193 -1.28 -10.58 12.11
CA LEU A 193 -2.13 -11.74 11.87
C LEU A 193 -1.42 -12.84 11.05
N GLN A 194 -0.56 -12.47 10.09
CA GLN A 194 0.26 -13.42 9.33
C GLN A 194 1.34 -14.08 10.21
N ALA A 195 1.88 -13.37 11.21
CA ALA A 195 2.83 -13.95 12.15
C ALA A 195 2.16 -14.98 13.07
N LEU A 196 0.94 -14.69 13.54
CA LEU A 196 0.14 -15.59 14.38
C LEU A 196 -0.41 -16.78 13.59
N HIS A 197 -0.86 -16.54 12.36
CA HIS A 197 -1.50 -17.52 11.48
C HIS A 197 -0.89 -17.45 10.07
N PRO A 198 0.30 -18.06 9.85
CA PRO A 198 0.98 -18.03 8.56
C PRO A 198 0.18 -18.67 7.41
N GLU A 199 -0.77 -19.54 7.74
CA GLU A 199 -1.66 -20.22 6.80
C GLU A 199 -2.81 -19.34 6.31
N TRP A 200 -3.07 -18.19 6.93
CA TRP A 200 -4.16 -17.30 6.51
C TRP A 200 -3.74 -16.40 5.34
N THR A 201 -4.62 -16.34 4.34
CA THR A 201 -4.55 -15.32 3.29
C THR A 201 -5.24 -14.06 3.79
N ILE A 202 -4.46 -13.01 4.04
CA ILE A 202 -4.94 -11.74 4.60
C ILE A 202 -4.70 -10.60 3.60
N VAL A 203 -5.78 -9.95 3.18
CA VAL A 203 -5.78 -8.86 2.20
C VAL A 203 -6.40 -7.61 2.84
N PRO A 204 -5.58 -6.60 3.18
CA PRO A 204 -6.08 -5.34 3.73
C PRO A 204 -6.40 -4.32 2.64
N ASP A 205 -7.38 -3.46 2.92
CA ASP A 205 -7.57 -2.18 2.25
C ASP A 205 -7.71 -1.03 3.29
N ASN A 206 -8.25 0.12 2.89
CA ASN A 206 -8.44 1.27 3.80
C ASN A 206 -9.54 1.07 4.85
N PHE A 207 -10.53 0.24 4.57
CA PHE A 207 -11.76 0.10 5.34
C PHE A 207 -11.90 -1.27 5.99
N CYS A 208 -11.32 -2.30 5.39
CA CYS A 208 -11.53 -3.70 5.71
C CYS A 208 -10.24 -4.52 5.65
N ILE A 209 -10.23 -5.62 6.39
CA ILE A 209 -9.26 -6.71 6.27
C ILE A 209 -10.04 -7.97 5.90
N ALA A 210 -9.80 -8.50 4.70
CA ALA A 210 -10.35 -9.77 4.25
C ALA A 210 -9.41 -10.91 4.65
N ILE A 211 -9.95 -11.94 5.28
CA ILE A 211 -9.20 -13.07 5.83
C ILE A 211 -9.83 -14.37 5.35
N LYS A 212 -8.99 -15.28 4.84
CA LYS A 212 -9.36 -16.64 4.43
C LYS A 212 -8.32 -17.62 4.95
N GLY A 213 -8.77 -18.79 5.38
CA GLY A 213 -7.87 -19.88 5.76
C GLY A 213 -8.66 -21.11 6.17
N ASP A 214 -8.05 -22.29 6.05
CA ASP A 214 -8.71 -23.56 6.37
C ASP A 214 -8.97 -23.70 7.89
N THR A 215 -8.12 -23.07 8.70
CA THR A 215 -8.23 -23.02 10.17
C THR A 215 -9.12 -21.89 10.66
N LEU A 216 -9.56 -20.98 9.78
CA LEU A 216 -10.30 -19.78 10.14
C LEU A 216 -11.73 -20.12 10.55
N ASN A 217 -12.07 -19.80 11.80
CA ASN A 217 -13.39 -19.90 12.37
C ASN A 217 -13.57 -18.84 13.47
N ASN A 218 -14.76 -18.76 14.07
CA ASN A 218 -15.06 -17.74 15.08
C ASN A 218 -14.12 -17.79 16.29
N ASP A 219 -13.71 -18.98 16.72
CA ASP A 219 -12.86 -19.16 17.91
C ASP A 219 -11.43 -18.70 17.62
N THR A 220 -10.84 -19.18 16.53
CA THR A 220 -9.48 -18.80 16.10
C THR A 220 -9.39 -17.32 15.77
N PHE A 221 -10.41 -16.76 15.10
CA PHE A 221 -10.47 -15.33 14.82
C PHE A 221 -10.59 -14.49 16.10
N THR A 222 -11.43 -14.90 17.05
CA THR A 222 -11.58 -14.20 18.34
C THR A 222 -10.29 -14.28 19.17
N GLN A 223 -9.60 -15.41 19.14
CA GLN A 223 -8.31 -15.58 19.79
C GLN A 223 -7.26 -14.63 19.18
N ALA A 224 -7.15 -14.59 17.85
CA ALA A 224 -6.23 -13.67 17.16
C ALA A 224 -6.52 -12.20 17.52
N LEU A 225 -7.79 -11.82 17.63
CA LEU A 225 -8.18 -10.46 18.08
C LEU A 225 -7.78 -10.18 19.54
N ALA A 226 -7.81 -11.19 20.41
CA ALA A 226 -7.38 -11.04 21.80
C ALA A 226 -5.86 -10.85 21.89
N GLU A 227 -5.09 -11.61 21.10
CA GLU A 227 -3.63 -11.50 21.01
C GLU A 227 -3.19 -10.15 20.45
N LEU A 228 -3.84 -9.65 19.39
CA LEU A 228 -3.59 -8.30 18.85
C LEU A 228 -3.82 -7.18 19.87
N ALA A 229 -4.65 -7.40 20.88
CA ALA A 229 -4.92 -6.42 21.93
C ALA A 229 -3.84 -6.38 23.02
N THR A 230 -2.90 -7.34 23.02
CA THR A 230 -1.79 -7.40 23.98
C THR A 230 -0.61 -6.55 23.52
N PRO A 231 -0.04 -5.66 24.35
CA PRO A 231 1.14 -4.86 24.00
C PRO A 231 2.37 -5.70 23.69
N GLU A 232 2.48 -6.88 24.28
CA GLU A 232 3.63 -7.79 24.18
C GLU A 232 3.86 -8.25 22.74
N LEU A 233 2.78 -8.52 22.00
CA LEU A 233 2.86 -8.91 20.58
C LEU A 233 3.60 -7.86 19.74
N TRP A 234 3.39 -6.58 20.04
CA TRP A 234 3.95 -5.46 19.27
C TRP A 234 5.38 -5.09 19.69
N GLN A 235 5.92 -5.77 20.71
CA GLN A 235 7.30 -5.62 21.18
C GLN A 235 8.17 -6.81 20.79
N ASP A 236 7.58 -7.87 20.23
CA ASP A 236 8.31 -9.04 19.73
C ASP A 236 8.98 -8.69 18.39
N GLU A 237 10.30 -8.80 18.32
CA GLU A 237 11.06 -8.55 17.09
C GLU A 237 10.78 -9.59 15.98
N ALA A 238 10.10 -10.70 16.31
CA ALA A 238 9.67 -11.72 15.34
C ALA A 238 8.34 -11.39 14.63
N VAL A 239 7.61 -10.36 15.07
CA VAL A 239 6.29 -9.94 14.56
C VAL A 239 6.36 -8.60 13.85
#